data_AF-A0A533WMB7-F1
#
_entry.id   AF-A0A533WMB7-F1
#
_cell.length_a   1.000
_cell.length_b   1.000
_cell.length_c   1.000
_cell.angle_alpha   90.00
_cell.angle_beta   90.00
_cell.angle_gamma   90.00
#
_symmetry.space_group_name_H-M   'P 1'
#
loop_
_entity.id
_entity.type
_entity.pdbx_description
1 polymer ?
#
loop_
_entity_poly.entity_id
_entity_poly.type
_entity_poly.pdbx_seq_one_letter_code
_entity_poly.pdbx_strand_id
1 'polypeptide(L)' 'MSSLEIRRIVEKELNHISSSPGPQSFLRAMYWVHRIHCLEAGEEGERAYRSILMGCVEAIRGRYRDFQPSYDKKFFG' A
#
# COMPACT_ATOMS: atom_id res chain seq x y z
N MET A 1 11.79 -13.25 -6.53
CA MET A 1 12.56 -11.99 -6.58
C MET A 1 13.49 -11.89 -5.37
N SER A 2 14.58 -11.14 -5.46
CA SER A 2 15.43 -10.81 -4.31
C SER A 2 14.76 -9.78 -3.39
N SER A 3 15.16 -9.73 -2.11
CA SER A 3 14.62 -8.75 -1.15
C SER A 3 14.82 -7.29 -1.60
N LEU A 4 15.92 -7.00 -2.30
CA LEU A 4 16.19 -5.67 -2.84
C LEU A 4 15.22 -5.30 -3.99
N GLU A 5 14.93 -6.24 -4.88
CA GLU A 5 13.98 -6.04 -5.97
C GLU A 5 12.57 -5.80 -5.43
N ILE A 6 12.15 -6.59 -4.44
CA ILE A 6 10.85 -6.44 -3.76
C ILE A 6 10.73 -5.04 -3.17
N ARG A 7 11.72 -4.61 -2.36
CA ARG A 7 11.71 -3.27 -1.76
C ARG A 7 11.59 -2.18 -2.80
N ARG A 8 12.36 -2.26 -3.90
CA ARG A 8 12.30 -1.28 -4.99
C ARG A 8 10.94 -1.21 -5.69
N ILE A 9 10.26 -2.35 -5.84
CA ILE A 9 8.89 -2.39 -6.39
C ILE A 9 7.95 -1.64 -5.45
N VAL A 10 7.97 -1.98 -4.16
CA VAL A 10 7.08 -1.36 -3.17
C VAL A 10 7.38 0.14 -3.00
N GLU A 11 8.65 0.56 -3.05
CA GLU A 11 9.03 1.99 -3.05
C GLU A 11 8.43 2.75 -4.24
N LYS A 12 8.44 2.15 -5.44
CA LYS A 12 7.81 2.75 -6.63
C LYS A 12 6.30 2.85 -6.47
N GLU A 13 5.65 1.79 -6.01
CA GLU A 13 4.21 1.78 -5.74
C GLU A 13 3.83 2.83 -4.67
N LEU A 14 4.67 3.01 -3.63
CA LEU A 14 4.47 4.02 -2.60
C LEU A 14 4.54 5.46 -3.12
N ASN A 15 5.19 5.74 -4.26
CA ASN A 15 5.16 7.08 -4.85
C ASN A 15 3.75 7.48 -5.32
N HIS A 16 2.87 6.49 -5.50
CA HIS A 16 1.47 6.70 -5.84
C HIS A 16 0.56 6.85 -4.60
N ILE A 17 1.12 6.91 -3.38
CA ILE A 17 0.38 7.13 -2.13
C ILE A 17 0.93 8.41 -1.48
N SER A 18 0.08 9.39 -1.14
CA SER A 18 0.55 10.64 -0.54
C SER A 18 1.38 10.40 0.73
N SER A 19 2.49 11.14 0.89
CA SER A 19 3.38 11.12 2.07
C SER A 19 2.93 12.04 3.22
N SER A 20 1.70 12.54 3.18
CA SER A 20 1.13 13.38 4.25
C SER A 20 1.21 12.69 5.63
N PRO A 21 1.34 13.46 6.72
CA PRO A 21 1.40 12.92 8.08
C PRO A 21 0.04 12.33 8.53
N GLY A 22 0.04 11.72 9.72
CA GLY A 22 -1.17 11.22 10.39
C GLY A 22 -1.67 9.88 9.82
N PRO A 23 -2.99 9.67 9.69
CA PRO A 23 -3.58 8.42 9.14
C PRO A 23 -2.96 7.96 7.82
N GLN A 24 -2.52 8.91 6.99
CA GLN A 24 -1.89 8.65 5.71
C GLN A 24 -0.48 8.03 5.84
N SER A 25 0.32 8.41 6.84
CA SER A 25 1.63 7.76 7.07
C SER A 25 1.47 6.33 7.57
N PHE A 26 0.45 6.06 8.37
CA PHE A 26 0.09 4.69 8.78
C PHE A 26 -0.39 3.85 7.59
N LEU A 27 -1.16 4.42 6.67
CA LEU A 27 -1.55 3.75 5.42
C LEU A 27 -0.31 3.28 4.63
N ARG A 28 0.67 4.16 4.43
CA ARG A 28 1.92 3.82 3.73
C ARG A 28 2.71 2.72 4.44
N ALA A 29 2.81 2.80 5.77
CA ALA A 29 3.54 1.81 6.56
C ALA A 29 2.88 0.42 6.52
N MET A 30 1.55 0.35 6.63
CA MET A 30 0.84 -0.93 6.50
C MET A 30 0.95 -1.48 5.09
N TYR A 31 0.77 -0.64 4.07
CA TYR A 31 0.92 -1.04 2.67
C TYR A 31 2.30 -1.65 2.42
N TRP A 32 3.36 -1.00 2.90
CA TRP A 32 4.74 -1.50 2.80
C TRP A 32 4.88 -2.93 3.30
N VAL A 33 4.47 -3.17 4.55
CA VAL A 33 4.62 -4.48 5.20
C VAL A 33 3.82 -5.54 4.46
N HIS A 34 2.54 -5.27 4.17
CA HIS A 34 1.68 -6.25 3.51
C HIS A 34 2.12 -6.54 2.07
N ARG A 35 2.56 -5.53 1.34
CA ARG A 35 3.01 -5.69 -0.04
C ARG A 35 4.33 -6.45 -0.14
N ILE A 36 5.28 -6.20 0.77
CA ILE A 36 6.50 -7.00 0.85
C ILE A 36 6.17 -8.48 1.04
N HIS A 37 5.36 -8.82 2.04
CA HIS A 37 5.01 -10.22 2.31
C HIS A 37 4.27 -10.88 1.12
N CYS A 38 3.38 -10.14 0.45
CA CYS A 38 2.69 -10.60 -0.75
C CYS A 38 3.67 -10.94 -1.89
N LEU A 39 4.65 -10.07 -2.13
CA LEU A 39 5.68 -10.29 -3.14
C LEU A 39 6.66 -11.41 -2.75
N GLU A 40 6.99 -11.55 -1.47
CA GLU A 40 7.79 -12.66 -0.94
C GLU A 40 7.07 -14.00 -1.11
N ALA A 41 5.73 -14.01 -1.08
CA ALA A 41 4.89 -15.16 -1.38
C ALA A 41 4.72 -15.45 -2.88
N GLY A 42 5.28 -14.60 -3.77
CA GLY A 42 5.20 -14.76 -5.23
C GLY A 42 3.94 -14.19 -5.87
N GLU A 43 3.17 -13.35 -5.17
CA GLU A 43 1.93 -12.76 -5.68
C GLU A 43 2.16 -11.39 -6.34
N GLU A 44 2.55 -11.40 -7.61
CA GLU A 44 2.99 -10.21 -8.34
C GLU A 44 1.87 -9.48 -9.13
N GLY A 45 0.64 -10.01 -9.13
CA GLY A 45 -0.44 -9.53 -9.99
C GLY A 45 -1.04 -8.17 -9.59
N GLU A 46 -1.59 -7.44 -10.58
CA GLU A 46 -2.17 -6.11 -10.36
C GLU A 46 -3.32 -6.09 -9.34
N ARG A 47 -4.12 -7.16 -9.32
CA ARG A 47 -5.20 -7.33 -8.34
C ARG A 47 -4.68 -7.40 -6.91
N ALA A 48 -3.45 -7.87 -6.70
CA ALA A 48 -2.87 -8.06 -5.37
C ALA A 48 -2.55 -6.71 -4.71
N TYR A 49 -1.83 -5.82 -5.39
CA TYR A 49 -1.47 -4.52 -4.81
C TYR A 49 -2.71 -3.65 -4.55
N ARG A 50 -3.71 -3.72 -5.41
CA ARG A 50 -4.98 -3.01 -5.22
C ARG A 50 -5.74 -3.55 -4.00
N SER A 51 -5.87 -4.87 -3.89
CA SER A 51 -6.55 -5.51 -2.75
C SER A 51 -5.85 -5.17 -1.43
N ILE A 52 -4.51 -5.16 -1.42
CA ILE A 52 -3.72 -4.77 -0.26
C ILE A 52 -3.98 -3.32 0.12
N LEU A 53 -3.96 -2.39 -0.83
CA LEU A 53 -4.26 -0.98 -0.55
C LEU A 53 -5.65 -0.82 0.07
N MET A 54 -6.67 -1.46 -0.52
CA MET A 54 -8.05 -1.37 -0.03
C MET A 54 -8.19 -1.94 1.39
N GLY A 55 -7.60 -3.10 1.66
CA GLY A 55 -7.58 -3.68 3.01
C GLY A 55 -6.88 -2.77 4.02
N CYS A 56 -5.78 -2.12 3.62
CA CYS A 56 -5.11 -1.14 4.48
C CYS A 56 -6.01 0.09 4.75
N VAL A 57 -6.72 0.60 3.74
CA VAL A 57 -7.65 1.72 3.90
C VAL A 57 -8.77 1.38 4.88
N GLU A 58 -9.37 0.19 4.76
CA GLU A 58 -10.41 -0.28 5.67
C GLU A 58 -9.90 -0.41 7.11
N ALA A 59 -8.70 -0.95 7.30
CA ALA A 59 -8.07 -1.04 8.61
C ALA A 59 -7.81 0.33 9.25
N ILE A 60 -7.34 1.32 8.47
CA ILE A 60 -7.17 2.70 8.98
C ILE A 60 -8.53 3.31 9.33
N ARG A 61 -9.56 3.14 8.49
CA ARG A 61 -10.92 3.66 8.75
C ARG A 61 -11.56 3.08 10.02
N GLY A 62 -11.21 1.85 10.39
CA GLY A 62 -11.61 1.27 11.68
C GLY A 62 -11.13 2.07 12.90
N ARG A 63 -10.04 2.83 12.77
CA ARG A 63 -9.48 3.69 13.83
C ARG A 63 -9.74 5.19 13.59
N TYR A 64 -9.78 5.60 12.33
CA TYR A 64 -9.96 6.98 11.90
C TYR A 64 -11.16 7.05 10.95
N ARG A 65 -12.38 7.15 11.52
CA ARG A 65 -13.64 7.00 10.78
C ARG A 65 -13.76 7.93 9.57
N ASP A 66 -13.29 9.16 9.69
CA ASP A 66 -13.37 10.18 8.64
C ASP A 66 -12.14 10.21 7.70
N PHE A 67 -11.27 9.19 7.78
CA PHE A 67 -10.08 9.12 6.95
C PHE A 67 -10.44 9.00 5.46
N GLN A 68 -10.03 10.03 4.71
CA GLN A 68 -10.05 10.06 3.26
C GLN A 68 -8.64 9.79 2.73
N PRO A 69 -8.36 8.57 2.21
CA PRO A 69 -7.03 8.24 1.71
C PRO A 69 -6.73 9.02 0.43
N SER A 70 -5.47 9.46 0.30
CA SER A 70 -4.97 10.12 -0.92
C SER A 70 -3.94 9.22 -1.63
N TYR A 71 -4.28 8.78 -2.83
CA TYR A 71 -3.45 7.95 -3.70
C TYR A 71 -3.83 8.16 -5.17
N ASP A 72 -2.95 7.75 -6.08
CA ASP A 72 -3.17 7.78 -7.52
C ASP A 72 -4.21 6.72 -7.94
N LYS A 73 -5.42 7.18 -8.20
CA LYS A 73 -6.53 6.32 -8.63
C LYS A 73 -6.34 5.72 -10.02
N LYS A 74 -5.43 6.21 -10.85
CA LYS A 74 -5.13 5.58 -12.14
C LYS A 74 -4.23 4.36 -11.96
N PHE A 75 -3.30 4.43 -11.02
CA PHE A 75 -2.40 3.33 -10.68
C PHE A 75 -3.11 2.23 -9.90
N PHE A 76 -3.92 2.61 -8.90
CA PHE A 76 -4.64 1.68 -8.02
C PHE A 76 -6.09 1.38 -8.44
N GLY A 77 -6.52 1.90 -9.60
CA GLY A 77 -7.91 1.88 -10.10
C GLY A 77 -8.45 0.53 -10.54
#